data_AF-A0A323VBN4-F1
#
_entry.id   AF-A0A323VBN4-F1
#
_cell.length_a   1.000
_cell.length_b   1.000
_cell.length_c   1.000
_cell.angle_alpha   90.00
_cell.angle_beta   90.00
_cell.angle_gamma   90.00
#
_symmetry.space_group_name_H-M   'P 1'
#
loop_
_entity.id
_entity.type
_entity.pdbx_description
1 polymer ?
#
loop_
_entity_poly.entity_id
_entity_poly.type
_entity_poly.pdbx_seq_one_letter_code
_entity_poly.pdbx_strand_id
1 'polypeptide(L)'
;MSRLVVVGAGITGLTAAWEWRRTHPDDEVLVLEAGSRIGGKLDRVDLAGRWYDTGPEAVLARVPEAVELIEALGLADQLVPAQTTQASIVLPEGRFPLPAGTLQGVPTSADGLDGVLTPAGVARVRAEADLPPLRLDGDVSCGGLLRERHGDEVVER
;
A
#
# COMPACT_ATOMS: atom_id res chain seq x y z
N MET A 1 5.33 29.79 -25.84
CA MET A 1 5.67 29.68 -24.42
C MET A 1 4.39 29.82 -23.63
N SER A 2 3.90 28.71 -23.11
CA SER A 2 2.78 28.68 -22.18
C SER A 2 3.30 28.62 -20.74
N ARG A 3 2.42 28.88 -19.78
CA ARG A 3 2.73 28.78 -18.35
C ARG A 3 1.81 27.77 -17.69
N LEU A 4 2.40 26.75 -17.08
CA LEU A 4 1.70 25.80 -16.22
C LEU A 4 1.88 26.22 -14.75
N VAL A 5 0.79 26.28 -14.01
CA VAL A 5 0.82 26.45 -12.55
C VAL A 5 0.34 25.16 -11.90
N VAL A 6 1.17 24.57 -11.05
CA VAL A 6 0.84 23.40 -10.23
C VAL A 6 0.67 23.85 -8.79
N VAL A 7 -0.46 23.51 -8.16
CA VAL A 7 -0.76 23.85 -6.76
C VAL A 7 -0.58 22.60 -5.90
N GLY A 8 0.38 22.66 -4.97
CA GLY A 8 0.85 21.57 -4.11
C GLY A 8 2.15 20.95 -4.63
N ALA A 9 3.20 20.96 -3.81
CA ALA A 9 4.50 20.34 -4.09
C ALA A 9 4.67 18.99 -3.37
N GLY A 10 3.58 18.22 -3.24
CA GLY A 10 3.65 16.79 -2.90
C GLY A 10 4.09 15.94 -4.09
N ILE A 11 4.20 14.62 -3.90
CA ILE A 11 4.64 13.70 -4.97
C ILE A 11 3.85 13.88 -6.28
N THR A 12 2.51 13.99 -6.20
CA THR A 12 1.64 14.19 -7.36
C THR A 12 1.93 15.49 -8.11
N GLY A 13 2.13 16.59 -7.39
CA GLY A 13 2.39 17.89 -8.03
C GLY A 13 3.80 17.96 -8.63
N LEU A 14 4.80 17.42 -7.91
CA LEU A 14 6.17 17.37 -8.41
C LEU A 14 6.30 16.47 -9.64
N THR A 15 5.63 15.31 -9.67
CA THR A 15 5.64 14.43 -10.84
C THR A 15 4.87 15.04 -12.02
N ALA A 16 3.74 15.70 -11.78
CA ALA A 16 3.03 16.43 -12.83
C ALA A 16 3.88 17.56 -13.44
N ALA A 17 4.56 18.34 -12.59
CA ALA A 17 5.49 19.39 -13.03
C ALA A 17 6.66 18.82 -13.83
N TRP A 18 7.25 17.71 -13.36
CA TRP A 18 8.34 17.02 -14.03
C TRP A 18 7.94 16.47 -15.41
N GLU A 19 6.81 15.78 -15.49
CA GLU A 19 6.29 15.25 -16.76
C GLU A 19 5.96 16.36 -17.77
N TRP A 20 5.35 17.46 -17.31
CA TRP A 20 5.09 18.61 -18.19
C TRP A 20 6.38 19.19 -18.72
N ARG A 21 7.36 19.44 -17.84
CA ARG A 21 8.65 20.02 -18.22
C ARG A 21 9.41 19.15 -19.22
N ARG A 22 9.30 17.81 -19.08
CA ARG A 22 9.92 16.83 -19.98
C ARG A 22 9.31 16.84 -21.38
N THR A 23 8.00 17.05 -21.48
CA THR A 23 7.26 17.04 -22.75
C THR A 23 7.13 18.41 -23.41
N HIS A 24 7.27 19.49 -22.64
CA HIS A 24 7.15 20.89 -23.06
C HIS A 24 8.35 21.71 -22.55
N PRO A 25 9.57 21.50 -23.10
CA PRO A 25 10.80 22.12 -22.57
C PRO A 25 10.87 23.63 -22.72
N ASP A 26 10.02 24.23 -23.55
CA ASP A 26 9.94 25.69 -23.74
C ASP A 26 8.90 26.37 -22.83
N ASP A 27 8.08 25.60 -22.11
CA ASP A 27 7.06 26.15 -21.22
C ASP A 27 7.61 26.46 -19.83
N GLU A 28 7.09 27.53 -19.22
CA GLU A 28 7.36 27.87 -17.83
C GLU A 28 6.49 27.02 -16.91
N VAL A 29 7.09 26.41 -15.88
CA VAL A 29 6.37 25.65 -14.85
C VAL A 29 6.57 26.33 -13.50
N LEU A 30 5.48 26.81 -12.89
CA LEU A 30 5.45 27.35 -11.53
C LEU A 30 4.77 26.33 -10.61
N VAL A 31 5.48 25.89 -9.56
CA VAL A 31 4.91 25.05 -8.51
C VAL A 31 4.71 25.90 -7.25
N LEU A 32 3.49 25.91 -6.73
CA LEU A 32 3.11 26.64 -5.51
C LEU A 32 2.90 25.66 -4.37
N GLU A 33 3.61 25.83 -3.26
CA GLU A 33 3.44 25.05 -2.03
C GLU A 33 3.01 25.96 -0.90
N ALA A 34 2.04 25.52 -0.09
CA ALA A 34 1.55 26.29 1.04
C ALA A 34 2.45 26.14 2.28
N GLY A 35 3.09 24.97 2.43
CA GLY A 35 4.01 24.65 3.51
C GLY A 35 5.41 25.24 3.32
N SER A 36 6.25 25.06 4.35
CA SER A 36 7.64 25.51 4.35
C SER A 36 8.61 24.55 3.64
N ARG A 37 8.11 23.43 3.11
CA ARG A 37 8.91 22.43 2.39
C ARG A 37 8.08 21.74 1.32
N ILE A 38 8.77 21.20 0.33
CA ILE A 38 8.20 20.28 -0.67
C ILE A 38 8.17 18.83 -0.14
N GLY A 39 7.53 17.93 -0.89
CA GLY A 39 7.43 16.49 -0.62
C GLY A 39 6.06 16.07 -0.08
N GLY A 40 5.32 16.99 0.56
CA GLY A 40 4.01 16.70 1.13
C GLY A 40 4.10 15.60 2.19
N LYS A 41 3.40 14.48 1.97
CA LYS A 41 3.42 13.33 2.89
C LYS A 41 4.76 12.58 2.92
N LEU A 42 5.59 12.73 1.87
CA LEU A 42 6.95 12.18 1.85
C LEU A 42 7.84 13.07 2.69
N ASP A 43 8.37 12.52 3.78
CA ASP A 43 9.23 13.22 4.72
C ASP A 43 9.99 12.24 5.60
N ARG A 44 11.08 12.74 6.19
CA ARG A 44 11.92 11.98 7.10
C ARG A 44 12.48 12.89 8.19
N VAL A 45 12.80 12.32 9.34
CA VAL A 45 13.45 13.02 10.45
C VAL A 45 14.77 12.36 10.80
N ASP A 46 15.73 13.16 11.24
CA ASP A 46 16.90 12.64 11.95
C ASP A 46 16.54 12.46 13.42
N LEU A 47 16.64 11.23 13.89
CA LEU A 47 16.51 10.90 15.30
C LEU A 47 17.70 10.05 15.72
N ALA A 48 18.46 10.53 16.70
CA ALA A 48 19.66 9.86 17.22
C ALA A 48 20.69 9.49 16.13
N GLY A 49 20.88 10.37 15.13
CA GLY A 49 21.87 10.19 14.05
C GLY A 49 21.45 9.19 13.00
N ARG A 50 20.13 8.93 12.87
CA ARG A 50 19.55 8.00 11.90
C ARG A 50 18.31 8.64 11.27
N TRP A 51 18.13 8.37 9.98
CA TRP A 51 16.94 8.81 9.26
C TRP A 51 15.78 7.85 9.49
N TYR A 52 14.59 8.41 9.71
CA TYR A 52 13.33 7.70 9.83
C TYR A 52 12.28 8.37 8.94
N ASP A 53 11.57 7.58 8.14
CA ASP A 53 10.42 8.08 7.38
C ASP A 53 9.27 8.41 8.33
N THR A 54 8.61 9.55 8.12
CA THR A 54 7.45 9.98 8.92
C THR A 54 6.13 9.81 8.19
N GLY A 55 6.14 9.16 7.03
CA GLY A 55 4.98 8.95 6.18
C GLY A 55 5.15 7.64 5.39
N PRO A 56 5.10 7.68 4.05
CA PRO A 56 5.40 6.50 3.24
C PRO A 56 6.87 6.07 3.40
N GLU A 57 7.10 4.78 3.66
CA GLU A 57 8.43 4.19 3.82
C GLU A 57 8.93 3.43 2.57
N ALA A 58 8.01 2.99 1.70
CA ALA A 58 8.34 2.11 0.58
C ALA A 58 7.33 2.23 -0.57
N VAL A 59 7.74 1.72 -1.74
CA VAL A 59 6.89 1.53 -2.92
C VAL A 59 6.80 0.05 -3.25
N LEU A 60 5.67 -0.39 -3.82
CA LEU A 60 5.52 -1.76 -4.29
C LEU A 60 6.25 -1.91 -5.61
N ALA A 61 7.41 -2.58 -5.63
CA ALA A 61 8.22 -2.74 -6.84
C ALA A 61 7.52 -3.43 -8.02
N ARG A 62 6.42 -4.16 -7.77
CA ARG A 62 5.57 -4.74 -8.83
C ARG A 62 4.67 -3.73 -9.54
N VAL A 63 4.51 -2.53 -8.98
CA VAL A 63 3.79 -1.39 -9.56
C VAL A 63 4.86 -0.54 -10.26
N PRO A 64 4.98 -0.63 -11.59
CA PRO A 64 6.16 -0.16 -12.31
C PRO A 64 6.36 1.36 -12.22
N GLU A 65 5.29 2.14 -12.13
CA GLU A 65 5.32 3.59 -12.30
C GLU A 65 6.25 4.29 -11.30
N ALA A 66 6.31 3.80 -10.06
CA ALA A 66 7.21 4.37 -9.05
C ALA A 66 8.68 4.01 -9.32
N VAL A 67 8.94 2.78 -9.78
CA VAL A 67 10.29 2.31 -10.11
C VAL A 67 10.81 3.03 -11.35
N GLU A 68 9.99 3.12 -12.39
CA GLU A 68 10.30 3.83 -13.63
C GLU A 68 10.62 5.30 -13.39
N LEU A 69 9.88 5.98 -12.50
CA LEU A 69 10.19 7.35 -12.11
C LEU A 69 11.54 7.45 -11.40
N ILE A 70 11.83 6.54 -10.46
CA ILE A 70 13.12 6.51 -9.74
C ILE A 70 14.28 6.30 -10.71
N GLU A 71 14.13 5.41 -11.69
CA GLU A 71 15.11 5.17 -12.75
C GLU A 71 15.29 6.39 -13.65
N ALA A 72 14.19 7.02 -14.09
CA ALA A 72 14.22 8.22 -14.92
C ALA A 72 14.88 9.42 -14.22
N LEU A 73 14.84 9.47 -12.89
CA LEU A 73 15.54 10.45 -12.06
C LEU A 73 17.02 10.08 -11.79
N GLY A 74 17.49 8.93 -12.29
CA GLY A 74 18.87 8.47 -12.11
C GLY A 74 19.17 7.96 -10.70
N LEU A 75 18.15 7.50 -9.97
CA LEU A 75 18.25 7.06 -8.57
C LEU A 75 18.14 5.53 -8.42
N ALA A 76 18.26 4.79 -9.52
CA ALA A 76 18.12 3.33 -9.55
C ALA A 76 19.10 2.61 -8.60
N ASP A 77 20.30 3.15 -8.43
CA ASP A 77 21.34 2.63 -7.55
C ASP A 77 21.03 2.79 -6.05
N GLN A 78 20.03 3.61 -5.71
CA GLN A 78 19.55 3.82 -4.34
C GLN A 78 18.36 2.92 -3.98
N LEU A 79 17.81 2.16 -4.95
CA LEU A 79 16.75 1.19 -4.67
C LEU A 79 17.31 0.04 -3.84
N VAL A 80 16.72 -0.16 -2.66
CA VAL A 80 17.05 -1.27 -1.76
C VAL A 80 15.83 -2.17 -1.62
N PRO A 81 15.95 -3.49 -1.92
CA PRO A 81 14.87 -4.43 -1.65
C PRO A 81 14.54 -4.46 -0.16
N ALA A 82 13.25 -4.46 0.17
CA ALA A 82 12.82 -4.66 1.54
C ALA A 82 13.35 -6.00 2.08
N GLN A 83 13.95 -5.98 3.28
CA GLN A 83 14.40 -7.21 3.92
C GLN A 83 13.19 -8.08 4.27
N THR A 84 13.24 -9.36 3.90
CA THR A 84 12.19 -10.31 4.28
C THR A 84 12.35 -10.69 5.74
N THR A 85 11.33 -10.37 6.52
CA THR A 85 11.19 -10.79 7.91
C THR A 85 9.86 -11.51 8.07
N GLN A 86 9.66 -12.19 9.19
CA GLN A 86 8.36 -12.79 9.50
C GLN A 86 7.45 -11.73 10.11
N ALA A 87 6.31 -11.51 9.46
CA ALA A 87 5.20 -10.78 10.06
C ALA A 87 4.48 -11.62 11.11
N SER A 88 3.79 -10.96 12.04
CA SER A 88 2.96 -11.62 13.05
C SER A 88 1.66 -10.84 13.24
N ILE A 89 0.61 -11.55 13.59
CA ILE A 89 -0.66 -10.97 14.03
C ILE A 89 -0.58 -10.81 15.55
N VAL A 90 -1.01 -9.67 16.07
CA VAL A 90 -1.10 -9.42 17.51
C VAL A 90 -2.56 -9.25 17.90
N LEU A 91 -3.06 -10.20 18.69
CA LEU A 91 -4.43 -10.26 19.20
C LEU A 91 -4.41 -10.17 20.73
N PRO A 92 -5.57 -9.95 21.39
CA PRO A 92 -5.64 -9.94 22.85
C PRO A 92 -5.07 -11.20 23.51
N GLU A 93 -5.11 -12.34 22.82
CA GLU A 93 -4.63 -13.62 23.32
C GLU A 93 -3.11 -13.81 23.13
N GLY A 94 -2.46 -12.95 22.34
CA GLY A 94 -1.01 -12.97 22.15
C GLY A 94 -0.56 -12.70 20.71
N ARG A 95 0.68 -13.09 20.43
CA ARG A 95 1.30 -12.97 19.11
C ARG A 95 1.21 -14.30 18.37
N PHE A 96 0.67 -14.27 17.17
CA PHE A 96 0.51 -15.42 16.29
C PHE A 96 1.34 -15.24 15.02
N PRO A 97 1.91 -16.33 14.46
CA PRO A 97 2.50 -16.26 13.13
C PRO A 97 1.43 -15.88 12.10
N LEU A 98 1.81 -15.12 11.07
CA LEU A 98 0.92 -14.89 9.95
C LEU A 98 0.61 -16.23 9.25
N PRO A 99 -0.67 -16.61 9.05
CA PRO A 99 -1.01 -17.83 8.35
C PRO A 99 -0.40 -17.88 6.95
N ALA A 100 0.10 -19.06 6.56
CA ALA A 100 0.51 -19.31 5.18
C ALA A 100 -0.71 -19.32 4.26
N GLY A 101 -0.51 -19.07 2.97
CA GLY A 101 -1.61 -19.15 1.99
C GLY A 101 -2.63 -18.04 2.14
N THR A 102 -2.22 -16.83 2.52
CA THR A 102 -3.06 -15.63 2.45
C THR A 102 -2.67 -14.77 1.26
N LEU A 103 -3.65 -14.19 0.57
CA LEU A 103 -3.43 -13.15 -0.43
C LEU A 103 -3.93 -11.81 0.13
N GLN A 104 -3.01 -10.90 0.43
CA GLN A 104 -3.34 -9.60 1.07
C GLN A 104 -4.17 -9.77 2.35
N GLY A 105 -3.86 -10.80 3.16
CA GLY A 105 -4.59 -11.12 4.40
C GLY A 105 -5.83 -11.98 4.22
N VAL A 106 -6.32 -12.20 2.99
CA VAL A 106 -7.47 -13.08 2.73
C VAL A 106 -6.99 -14.55 2.64
N PRO A 107 -7.51 -15.47 3.46
CA PRO A 107 -7.12 -16.88 3.39
C PRO A 107 -7.54 -17.53 2.07
N THR A 108 -6.64 -18.30 1.44
CA THR A 108 -6.97 -19.09 0.23
C THR A 108 -7.36 -20.53 0.56
N SER A 109 -7.16 -20.98 1.80
CA SER A 109 -7.67 -22.23 2.34
C SER A 109 -7.90 -22.10 3.86
N ALA A 110 -8.50 -23.12 4.47
CA ALA A 110 -8.69 -23.17 5.92
C ALA A 110 -7.45 -23.68 6.69
N ASP A 111 -6.36 -23.99 5.98
CA ASP A 111 -5.19 -24.63 6.58
C ASP A 111 -4.36 -23.62 7.36
N GLY A 112 -3.88 -24.01 8.55
CA GLY A 112 -3.01 -23.15 9.37
C GLY A 112 -3.71 -21.94 10.00
N LEU A 113 -5.05 -21.91 9.99
CA LEU A 113 -5.84 -20.86 10.66
C LEU A 113 -6.17 -21.19 12.12
N ASP A 114 -5.93 -22.43 12.56
CA ASP A 114 -6.18 -22.85 13.94
C ASP A 114 -5.38 -21.99 14.93
N GLY A 115 -6.07 -21.46 15.94
CA GLY A 115 -5.49 -20.61 16.97
C GLY A 115 -5.46 -19.12 16.61
N VAL A 116 -5.39 -18.77 15.31
CA VAL A 116 -5.66 -17.40 14.85
C VAL A 116 -7.17 -17.16 14.80
N LEU A 117 -7.90 -18.11 14.23
CA LEU A 117 -9.36 -18.16 14.22
C LEU A 117 -9.89 -19.24 15.17
N THR A 118 -11.11 -19.07 15.64
CA THR A 118 -11.88 -20.08 16.36
C THR A 118 -12.22 -21.25 15.43
N PRO A 119 -12.57 -22.43 15.98
CA PRO A 119 -13.06 -23.54 15.16
C PRO A 119 -14.26 -23.17 14.27
N ALA A 120 -15.10 -22.23 14.71
CA ALA A 120 -16.22 -21.71 13.93
C ALA A 120 -15.75 -20.84 12.75
N GLY A 121 -14.76 -19.96 12.96
CA GLY A 121 -14.15 -19.16 11.89
C GLY A 121 -13.44 -20.02 10.85
N VAL A 122 -12.68 -21.04 11.29
CA VAL A 122 -12.05 -22.02 10.38
C VAL A 122 -13.11 -22.75 9.55
N ALA A 123 -14.22 -23.17 10.16
CA ALA A 123 -15.32 -23.80 9.44
C ALA A 123 -15.98 -22.83 8.44
N ARG A 124 -16.10 -21.55 8.78
CA ARG A 124 -16.65 -20.53 7.89
C ARG A 124 -15.77 -20.28 6.67
N VAL A 125 -14.44 -20.21 6.84
CA VAL A 125 -13.49 -20.12 5.73
C VAL A 125 -13.61 -21.34 4.82
N ARG A 126 -13.69 -22.55 5.39
CA ARG A 126 -13.84 -23.79 4.61
C ARG A 126 -15.12 -23.81 3.77
N ALA A 127 -16.22 -23.31 4.32
CA ALA A 127 -17.51 -23.26 3.65
C ALA A 127 -17.60 -22.24 2.50
N GLU A 128 -16.63 -21.33 2.37
CA GLU A 128 -16.62 -20.33 1.30
C GLU A 128 -16.59 -20.98 -0.10
N ALA A 129 -15.88 -22.11 -0.24
CA ALA A 129 -15.76 -22.85 -1.49
C ALA A 129 -17.10 -23.44 -1.99
N ASP A 130 -18.07 -23.63 -1.09
CA ASP A 130 -19.41 -24.14 -1.41
C ASP A 130 -20.40 -23.01 -1.73
N LEU A 131 -20.00 -21.74 -1.55
CA LEU A 131 -20.85 -20.60 -1.88
C LEU A 131 -20.95 -20.41 -3.40
N PRO A 132 -22.07 -19.86 -3.89
CA PRO A 132 -22.17 -19.47 -5.29
C PRO A 132 -21.01 -18.55 -5.70
N PRO A 133 -20.57 -18.60 -6.97
CA PRO A 133 -19.54 -17.69 -7.46
C PRO A 133 -19.89 -16.23 -7.18
N LEU A 134 -18.88 -15.46 -6.75
CA LEU A 134 -19.07 -14.05 -6.46
C LEU A 134 -19.50 -13.29 -7.72
N ARG A 135 -20.60 -12.56 -7.63
CA ARG A 135 -21.08 -11.63 -8.66
C ARG A 135 -21.25 -10.26 -8.05
N LEU A 136 -20.46 -9.30 -8.51
CA LEU A 136 -20.53 -7.90 -8.07
C LEU A 136 -21.24 -7.08 -9.14
N ASP A 137 -22.20 -6.26 -8.72
CA ASP A 137 -22.85 -5.26 -9.56
C ASP A 137 -22.48 -3.87 -9.03
N GLY A 138 -21.34 -3.36 -9.49
CA GLY A 138 -20.77 -2.10 -9.03
C GLY A 138 -19.80 -2.24 -7.85
N ASP A 139 -19.53 -1.11 -7.22
CA ASP A 139 -18.58 -1.00 -6.11
C ASP A 139 -19.18 -1.53 -4.80
N VAL A 140 -18.37 -2.26 -4.04
CA VAL A 140 -18.75 -2.86 -2.76
C VAL A 140 -17.68 -2.65 -1.73
N SER A 141 -18.07 -2.55 -0.46
CA SER A 141 -17.10 -2.45 0.63
C SER A 141 -16.30 -3.75 0.76
N CYS A 142 -14.96 -3.66 0.85
CA CYS A 142 -14.11 -4.82 1.12
C CYS A 142 -14.53 -5.56 2.39
N GLY A 143 -14.79 -4.83 3.48
CA GLY A 143 -15.20 -5.41 4.75
C GLY A 143 -16.55 -6.14 4.68
N GLY A 144 -17.53 -5.58 3.97
CA GLY A 144 -18.83 -6.24 3.78
C GLY A 144 -18.71 -7.51 2.95
N LEU A 145 -17.96 -7.45 1.84
CA LEU A 145 -17.70 -8.60 0.99
C LEU A 145 -16.97 -9.72 1.75
N LEU A 146 -15.91 -9.40 2.49
CA LEU A 146 -15.17 -10.40 3.25
C LEU A 146 -16.00 -11.02 4.37
N ARG A 147 -16.86 -10.25 5.06
CA ARG A 147 -17.80 -10.79 6.05
C ARG A 147 -18.83 -11.73 5.43
N GLU A 148 -19.35 -11.38 4.27
CA GLU A 148 -20.30 -12.24 3.53
C GLU A 148 -19.66 -13.59 3.16
N ARG A 149 -18.41 -13.56 2.67
CA ARG A 149 -17.71 -14.75 2.17
C ARG A 149 -17.09 -15.60 3.30
N HIS A 150 -16.39 -14.96 4.23
CA HIS A 150 -15.54 -15.62 5.22
C HIS A 150 -15.98 -15.41 6.68
N GLY A 151 -17.05 -14.64 6.92
CA GLY A 151 -17.53 -14.29 8.27
C GLY A 151 -16.76 -13.15 8.91
N ASP A 152 -17.27 -12.69 10.06
CA ASP A 152 -16.71 -11.56 10.80
C ASP A 152 -15.27 -11.81 11.28
N GLU A 153 -14.98 -13.05 11.68
CA GLU A 153 -13.74 -13.37 12.36
C GLU A 153 -12.49 -13.13 11.48
N VAL A 154 -12.58 -13.37 10.17
CA VAL A 154 -11.48 -13.09 9.22
C VAL A 154 -11.22 -11.60 9.04
N VAL A 155 -12.23 -10.75 9.25
CA VAL A 155 -12.10 -9.29 9.11
C VAL A 155 -11.61 -8.65 10.39
N GLU A 156 -11.87 -9.28 11.54
CA GLU A 156 -11.63 -8.71 12.87
C GLU A 156 -10.36 -9.23 13.55
N ARG A 157 -9.80 -10.35 13.09
CA ARG A 157 -8.60 -10.99 13.65
C ARG A 157 -7.44 -11.00 12.67
#